data_AF-A0A9D8LCT0-F1
#
_entry.id   AF-A0A9D8LCT0-F1
#
_cell.length_a   1.000
_cell.length_b   1.000
_cell.length_c   1.000
_cell.angle_alpha   90.00
_cell.angle_beta   90.00
_cell.angle_gamma   90.00
#
_symmetry.space_group_name_H-M   'P 1'
#
loop_
_entity.id
_entity.type
_entity.pdbx_description
1 polymer ?
#
loop_
_entity_poly.entity_id
_entity_poly.type
_entity_poly.pdbx_seq_one_letter_code
_entity_poly.pdbx_strand_id
1 'polypeptide(L)'
;DGGSKVNFCKALRDAGAKVDHCFVLFYYDIFPQGREMMKEIGVGLHYLTTWWDVLKVAKASGHFEPKVLDEVESFLNEPAKWSAAHGGISDFNQAKQG
;
A
#
# COMPACT_ATOMS: atom_id res chain seq x y z
N ASP A 1 -0.77 1.07 -3.86
CA ASP A 1 0.34 0.93 -4.82
C ASP A 1 1.00 2.27 -5.20
N GLY A 2 0.35 3.43 -5.02
CA GLY A 2 1.01 4.75 -5.12
C GLY A 2 0.86 5.47 -6.46
N GLY A 3 0.26 4.85 -7.48
CA GLY A 3 0.15 5.44 -8.83
C GLY A 3 -0.52 6.82 -8.87
N SER A 4 -1.57 7.06 -8.09
CA SER A 4 -2.24 8.36 -8.04
C SER A 4 -1.34 9.49 -7.53
N LYS A 5 -0.36 9.18 -6.66
CA LYS A 5 0.57 10.18 -6.11
C LYS A 5 1.56 10.70 -7.15
N VAL A 6 1.92 9.88 -8.15
CA VAL A 6 2.77 10.31 -9.27
C VAL A 6 2.13 11.47 -10.01
N ASN A 7 0.85 11.33 -10.38
CA ASN A 7 0.11 12.34 -11.13
C ASN A 7 -0.02 13.65 -10.33
N PHE A 8 -0.31 13.58 -9.03
CA PHE A 8 -0.37 14.77 -8.18
C PHE A 8 0.98 15.47 -8.03
N CYS A 9 2.06 14.71 -7.79
CA CYS A 9 3.40 15.29 -7.68
C CYS A 9 3.82 15.95 -9.00
N LYS A 10 3.52 15.30 -10.14
CA LYS A 10 3.77 15.86 -11.46
C LYS A 10 2.99 17.17 -11.68
N ALA A 11 1.68 17.17 -11.41
CA ALA A 11 0.85 18.36 -11.61
C ALA A 11 1.32 19.56 -10.78
N LEU A 12 1.72 19.33 -9.52
CA LEU A 12 2.28 20.37 -8.66
C LEU A 12 3.62 20.90 -9.19
N ARG A 13 4.50 20.00 -9.66
CA ARG A 13 5.80 20.38 -10.27
C ARG A 13 5.62 21.15 -11.57
N ASP A 14 4.68 20.74 -12.43
CA ASP A 14 4.33 21.45 -13.66
C ASP A 14 3.81 22.87 -13.37
N ALA A 15 3.17 23.06 -12.21
CA ALA A 15 2.74 24.37 -11.72
C ALA A 15 3.86 25.19 -11.02
N GLY A 16 5.11 24.70 -11.03
CA GLY A 16 6.28 25.39 -10.47
C GLY A 16 6.55 25.10 -8.99
N ALA A 17 5.82 24.18 -8.35
CA ALA A 17 6.08 23.82 -6.96
C ALA A 17 7.26 22.84 -6.84
N LYS A 18 8.01 22.96 -5.75
CA LYS A 18 8.97 21.94 -5.33
C LYS A 18 8.25 20.90 -4.46
N VAL A 19 8.31 19.62 -4.86
CA VAL A 19 7.61 18.52 -4.18
C VAL A 19 8.61 17.42 -3.86
N ASP A 20 9.06 17.35 -2.61
CA ASP A 20 10.03 16.35 -2.13
C ASP A 20 9.41 15.34 -1.15
N HIS A 21 8.21 15.63 -0.65
CA HIS A 21 7.58 14.83 0.41
C HIS A 21 6.09 14.64 0.18
N CYS A 22 5.60 13.47 0.59
CA CYS A 22 4.18 13.17 0.69
C CYS A 22 3.90 12.60 2.07
N PHE A 23 2.82 13.06 2.71
CA PHE A 23 2.35 12.51 3.98
C PHE A 23 0.96 11.89 3.77
N VAL A 24 0.76 10.70 4.31
CA VAL A 24 -0.53 10.01 4.35
C VAL A 24 -0.80 9.52 5.76
N LEU A 25 -2.06 9.37 6.15
CA LEU A 25 -2.37 8.77 7.46
C LEU A 25 -2.00 7.28 7.47
N PHE A 26 -2.33 6.58 6.38
CA PHE A 26 -2.23 5.14 6.28
C PHE A 26 -1.48 4.73 5.01
N TYR A 27 -0.43 3.92 5.16
CA TYR A 27 0.33 3.35 4.06
C TYR A 27 0.22 1.83 4.09
N TYR A 28 -0.22 1.22 2.98
CA TYR A 28 -0.54 -0.21 2.97
C TYR A 28 0.67 -1.11 3.24
N ASP A 29 1.84 -0.75 2.71
CA ASP A 29 3.11 -1.48 2.89
C ASP A 29 3.09 -2.99 2.58
N ILE A 30 2.33 -3.39 1.56
CA ILE A 30 2.23 -4.78 1.08
C ILE A 30 2.51 -4.91 -0.43
N PHE A 31 2.85 -3.79 -1.08
CA PHE A 31 3.16 -3.72 -2.50
C PHE A 31 4.56 -3.11 -2.67
N PRO A 32 5.59 -3.92 -2.96
CA PRO A 32 6.98 -3.46 -3.09
C PRO A 32 7.14 -2.27 -4.06
N GLN A 33 6.36 -2.30 -5.15
CA GLN A 33 6.38 -1.29 -6.21
C GLN A 33 6.03 0.12 -5.69
N GLY A 34 5.26 0.22 -4.61
CA GLY A 34 4.87 1.52 -4.05
C GLY A 34 6.06 2.30 -3.49
N ARG A 35 7.03 1.62 -2.85
CA ARG A 35 8.24 2.28 -2.32
C ARG A 35 9.18 2.66 -3.45
N GLU A 36 9.35 1.77 -4.42
CA GLU A 36 10.17 2.02 -5.61
C GLU A 36 9.66 3.23 -6.39
N MET A 37 8.34 3.29 -6.65
CA MET A 37 7.73 4.41 -7.36
C MET A 37 7.93 5.76 -6.68
N MET A 38 7.81 5.83 -5.33
CA MET A 38 8.08 7.07 -4.60
C MET A 38 9.55 7.49 -4.70
N LYS A 39 10.47 6.51 -4.65
CA LYS A 39 11.91 6.74 -4.83
C LYS A 39 12.24 7.22 -6.25
N GLU A 40 11.64 6.62 -7.28
CA GLU A 40 11.82 6.99 -8.69
C GLU A 40 11.40 8.44 -8.95
N ILE A 41 10.30 8.89 -8.35
CA ILE A 41 9.85 10.28 -8.50
C ILE A 41 10.55 11.25 -7.54
N GLY A 42 11.48 10.78 -6.70
CA GLY A 42 12.22 11.61 -5.74
C GLY A 42 11.35 12.17 -4.61
N VAL A 43 10.33 11.44 -4.16
CA VAL A 43 9.42 11.87 -3.09
C VAL A 43 9.59 10.95 -1.87
N GLY A 44 9.94 11.54 -0.72
CA GLY A 44 9.93 10.85 0.56
C GLY A 44 8.49 10.67 1.06
N LEU A 45 8.05 9.42 1.19
CA LEU A 45 6.73 9.08 1.72
C LEU A 45 6.78 8.92 3.25
N HIS A 46 5.92 9.67 3.93
CA HIS A 46 5.72 9.64 5.37
C HIS A 46 4.32 9.12 5.69
N TYR A 47 4.20 8.32 6.76
CA TYR A 47 2.92 7.76 7.17
C TYR A 47 2.83 7.52 8.68
N LEU A 48 1.61 7.50 9.22
CA LEU A 48 1.40 7.24 10.66
C LEU A 48 1.34 5.75 10.98
N THR A 49 0.78 4.93 10.09
CA THR A 49 0.57 3.50 10.36
C THR A 49 0.44 2.69 9.07
N THR A 50 0.60 1.38 9.21
CA THR A 50 0.45 0.39 8.14
C THR A 50 -0.55 -0.71 8.51
N TRP A 51 -0.83 -1.62 7.57
CA TRP A 51 -1.60 -2.82 7.87
C TRP A 51 -0.89 -3.74 8.87
N TRP A 52 0.45 -3.73 8.90
CA TRP A 52 1.23 -4.51 9.86
C TRP A 52 1.01 -4.03 11.30
N ASP A 53 0.92 -2.72 11.50
CA ASP A 53 0.62 -2.12 12.80
C ASP A 53 -0.82 -2.45 13.23
N VAL A 54 -1.77 -2.38 12.29
CA VAL A 54 -3.17 -2.75 12.54
C VAL A 54 -3.27 -4.23 12.91
N LEU A 55 -2.61 -5.13 12.17
CA LEU A 55 -2.60 -6.56 12.45
C LEU A 55 -2.03 -6.86 13.84
N LYS A 56 -0.92 -6.19 14.21
CA LYS A 56 -0.31 -6.31 15.53
C LYS A 56 -1.29 -5.95 16.65
N VAL A 57 -2.00 -4.83 16.53
CA VAL A 57 -2.98 -4.40 17.53
C VAL A 57 -4.21 -5.31 17.53
N ALA A 58 -4.67 -5.75 16.36
CA ALA A 58 -5.80 -6.68 16.24
C ALA A 58 -5.50 -8.01 16.95
N LYS A 59 -4.31 -8.58 16.76
CA LYS A 59 -3.84 -9.79 17.46
C LYS A 59 -3.81 -9.59 18.98
N ALA A 60 -3.31 -8.44 19.43
CA ALA A 60 -3.24 -8.12 20.87
C ALA A 60 -4.62 -7.85 21.50
N SER A 61 -5.61 -7.41 20.72
CA SER A 61 -6.94 -7.05 21.23
C SER A 61 -7.76 -8.24 21.75
N GLY A 62 -7.50 -9.45 21.23
CA GLY A 62 -8.31 -10.63 21.53
C GLY A 62 -9.75 -10.58 21.02
N HIS A 63 -10.10 -9.59 20.16
CA HIS A 63 -11.46 -9.43 19.65
C HIS A 63 -11.78 -10.27 18.40
N PHE A 64 -10.78 -10.90 17.80
CA PHE A 64 -10.91 -11.66 16.56
C PHE A 64 -10.54 -13.12 16.78
N GLU A 65 -11.20 -14.02 16.06
CA GLU A 65 -10.78 -15.41 15.99
C GLU A 65 -9.38 -15.50 15.36
N PRO A 66 -8.45 -16.31 15.92
CA PRO A 66 -7.08 -16.39 15.43
C PRO A 66 -6.99 -16.69 13.93
N LYS A 67 -7.82 -17.62 13.43
CA LYS A 67 -7.87 -18.02 12.01
C LYS A 67 -8.17 -16.86 11.07
N VAL A 68 -8.96 -15.88 11.50
CA VAL A 68 -9.26 -14.70 10.68
C VAL A 68 -8.02 -13.84 10.52
N LEU A 69 -7.26 -13.65 11.60
CA LEU A 69 -6.03 -12.85 11.55
C LEU A 69 -4.89 -13.58 10.82
N ASP A 70 -4.87 -14.91 10.83
CA ASP A 70 -3.95 -15.73 10.04
C ASP A 70 -4.20 -15.57 8.53
N GLU A 71 -5.47 -15.52 8.12
CA GLU A 71 -5.84 -15.25 6.72
C GLU A 71 -5.50 -13.81 6.30
N VAL A 72 -5.75 -12.83 7.18
CA VAL A 72 -5.32 -11.44 6.94
C VAL A 72 -3.80 -11.38 6.77
N GLU A 73 -3.03 -12.01 7.65
CA GLU A 73 -1.57 -12.04 7.55
C GLU A 73 -1.09 -12.72 6.26
N SER A 74 -1.74 -13.81 5.85
CA SER A 74 -1.45 -14.49 4.58
C SER A 74 -1.67 -13.57 3.38
N PHE A 75 -2.77 -12.80 3.38
CA PHE A 75 -3.01 -11.78 2.36
C PHE A 75 -1.96 -10.67 2.38
N LEU A 76 -1.58 -10.15 3.57
CA LEU A 76 -0.61 -9.05 3.65
C LEU A 76 0.79 -9.46 3.15
N ASN A 77 1.18 -10.73 3.30
CA ASN A 77 2.46 -11.24 2.82
C ASN A 77 2.48 -11.48 1.30
N GLU A 78 1.43 -12.08 0.73
CA GLU A 78 1.37 -12.42 -0.70
C GLU A 78 0.01 -12.03 -1.32
N PRO A 79 -0.32 -10.73 -1.42
CA PRO A 79 -1.68 -10.29 -1.70
C PRO A 79 -2.20 -10.78 -3.06
N ALA A 80 -1.33 -10.88 -4.07
CA ALA A 80 -1.71 -11.27 -5.43
C ALA A 80 -2.01 -12.77 -5.53
N LYS A 81 -1.15 -13.58 -4.90
CA LYS A 81 -1.33 -15.03 -4.79
C LYS A 81 -2.55 -15.39 -3.94
N TRP A 82 -2.72 -14.71 -2.81
CA TRP A 82 -3.89 -14.89 -1.95
C TRP A 82 -5.16 -14.52 -2.72
N SER A 83 -5.20 -13.37 -3.39
CA SER A 83 -6.34 -12.94 -4.22
C SER A 83 -6.69 -13.98 -5.30
N ALA A 84 -5.70 -14.48 -6.06
CA ALA A 84 -5.93 -15.51 -7.06
C ALA A 84 -6.50 -16.82 -6.48
N ALA A 85 -6.02 -17.23 -5.30
CA ALA A 85 -6.53 -18.41 -4.59
C ALA A 85 -7.95 -18.24 -4.04
N HIS A 86 -8.43 -16.99 -3.93
CA HIS A 86 -9.74 -16.63 -3.39
C HIS A 86 -10.69 -16.05 -4.45
N GLY A 87 -10.46 -16.34 -5.74
CA GLY A 87 -11.34 -15.96 -6.85
C GLY A 87 -11.17 -14.52 -7.36
N GLY A 88 -10.12 -13.83 -6.93
CA GLY A 88 -9.75 -12.48 -7.36
C GLY A 88 -8.66 -12.46 -8.44
N ILE A 89 -8.20 -11.25 -8.78
CA ILE A 89 -7.12 -11.03 -9.76
C ILE A 89 -5.76 -11.50 -9.23
N SER A 90 -4.91 -11.98 -10.13
CA SER A 90 -3.57 -12.49 -9.83
C SER A 90 -2.44 -11.48 -10.04
N ASP A 91 -2.76 -10.29 -10.57
CA ASP A 91 -1.80 -9.22 -10.80
C ASP A 91 -2.45 -7.84 -10.56
N PHE A 92 -1.93 -7.11 -9.58
CA PHE A 92 -2.41 -5.76 -9.26
C PHE A 92 -1.81 -4.68 -10.18
N ASN A 93 -0.91 -5.03 -11.09
CA ASN A 93 -0.42 -4.12 -12.13
C ASN A 93 -1.41 -3.96 -13.30
N GLN A 94 -2.30 -4.94 -13.54
CA GLN A 94 -3.25 -4.90 -14.66
C GLN A 94 -4.39 -3.88 -14.46
N ALA A 95 -4.68 -3.47 -13.21
CA ALA A 95 -5.69 -2.45 -12.92
C ALA A 95 -5.31 -1.02 -13.37
N LYS A 96 -4.18 -0.85 -14.09
CA LYS A 96 -3.64 0.45 -14.56
C LYS A 96 -3.75 0.70 -16.07
N GLN A 97 -4.38 -0.18 -16.84
CA GLN A 97 -4.55 -0.01 -18.31
C GLN A 97 -5.97 0.38 -18.74
N GLY A 98 -6.81 0.85 -17.81
CA GLY A 98 -8.17 1.35 -18.10
C GLY A 98 -8.26 2.86 -17.97
#